data_AF-A0A163XZN9-F1
#
_entry.id   AF-A0A163XZN9-F1
#
_cell.length_a   1.000
_cell.length_b   1.000
_cell.length_c   1.000
_cell.angle_alpha   90.00
_cell.angle_beta   90.00
_cell.angle_gamma   90.00
#
_symmetry.space_group_name_H-M   'P 1'
#
loop_
_entity.id
_entity.type
_entity.pdbx_description
1 polymer ?
#
loop_
_entity_poly.entity_id
_entity_poly.type
_entity_poly.pdbx_seq_one_letter_code
_entity_poly.pdbx_strand_id
1 'polypeptide(L)'
;MDGRSARAAATAALLALGLGLPLGGCASTIADMPMVGTPAGAPARPAEVGTYLPVHDLPTTREGAAMAPADQAKMQAELTAARDRQAVVLPAKPPAK
;
A
#
# COMPACT_ATOMS: atom_id res chain seq x y z
N MET A 1 28.93 -20.06 -24.80
CA MET A 1 27.83 -19.95 -23.81
C MET A 1 26.99 -21.19 -23.95
N ASP A 2 27.06 -22.10 -22.98
CA ASP A 2 26.36 -23.38 -23.07
C ASP A 2 24.83 -23.20 -23.06
N GLY A 3 24.11 -24.04 -23.81
CA GLY A 3 22.65 -23.98 -23.86
C GLY A 3 21.96 -24.19 -22.50
N ARG A 4 22.66 -24.77 -21.51
CA ARG A 4 22.19 -24.88 -20.13
C ARG A 4 22.24 -23.56 -19.37
N SER A 5 23.29 -22.76 -19.54
CA SER A 5 23.42 -21.44 -18.90
C SER A 5 22.44 -20.42 -19.49
N ALA A 6 22.12 -20.54 -20.79
CA ALA A 6 21.07 -19.74 -21.42
C ALA A 6 19.66 -20.05 -20.86
N ARG A 7 19.36 -21.34 -20.61
CA ARG A 7 18.08 -21.75 -20.01
C ARG A 7 17.95 -21.33 -18.55
N ALA A 8 19.03 -21.41 -17.78
CA ALA A 8 19.06 -20.96 -16.39
C ALA A 8 18.88 -19.44 -16.27
N ALA A 9 19.44 -18.66 -17.20
CA ALA A 9 19.22 -17.21 -17.24
C ALA A 9 17.77 -16.86 -17.59
N ALA A 10 17.15 -17.60 -18.51
CA ALA A 10 15.76 -17.38 -18.90
C ALA A 10 14.77 -17.70 -17.77
N THR A 11 14.99 -18.79 -17.02
CA THR A 11 14.14 -19.12 -15.86
C THR A 11 14.30 -18.11 -14.73
N ALA A 12 15.52 -17.65 -14.47
CA ALA A 12 15.76 -16.60 -13.48
C ALA A 12 15.08 -15.27 -13.85
N ALA A 13 15.11 -14.88 -15.13
CA ALA A 13 14.41 -13.69 -15.61
C ALA A 13 12.88 -13.81 -15.44
N LEU A 14 12.28 -14.96 -15.78
CA LEU A 14 10.86 -15.19 -15.62
C LEU A 14 10.42 -15.15 -14.14
N LEU A 15 11.22 -15.72 -13.24
CA LEU A 15 10.98 -15.66 -11.80
C LEU A 15 11.08 -14.22 -11.27
N ALA A 16 12.09 -13.46 -11.71
CA ALA A 16 12.26 -12.07 -11.31
C ALA A 16 11.08 -11.18 -11.77
N LEU A 17 10.59 -11.37 -13.00
CA LEU A 17 9.40 -10.66 -13.49
C LEU A 17 8.12 -11.08 -12.74
N GLY A 18 7.92 -12.37 -12.49
CA GLY A 18 6.72 -12.87 -11.81
C GLY A 18 6.62 -12.43 -10.34
N LEU A 19 7.75 -12.39 -9.63
CA LEU A 19 7.81 -12.00 -8.22
C LEU A 19 7.91 -10.47 -8.02
N GLY A 20 8.50 -9.74 -8.98
CA GLY A 20 8.68 -8.29 -8.88
C GLY A 20 7.41 -7.47 -9.16
N LEU A 21 6.56 -7.94 -10.08
CA LEU A 21 5.34 -7.23 -10.48
C LEU A 21 4.34 -6.96 -9.32
N PRO A 22 4.05 -7.91 -8.40
CA PRO A 22 3.14 -7.64 -7.29
C PRO A 22 3.74 -6.74 -6.21
N LEU A 23 5.08 -6.66 -6.09
CA LEU A 23 5.76 -5.82 -5.08
C LEU A 23 5.86 -4.34 -5.50
N GLY A 24 5.81 -4.04 -6.80
CA GLY A 24 5.82 -2.67 -7.33
C GLY A 24 4.49 -1.92 -7.22
N GLY A 25 3.41 -2.59 -6.78
CA GLY A 25 2.07 -2.01 -6.72
C GLY A 25 1.90 -0.91 -5.66
N CYS A 26 2.70 -0.93 -4.59
CA CYS A 26 2.52 -0.01 -3.45
C CYS A 26 3.07 1.41 -3.68
N ALA A 27 3.87 1.62 -4.73
CA ALA A 27 4.36 2.95 -5.12
C ALA A 27 3.56 3.56 -6.29
N SER A 28 2.66 2.78 -6.90
CA SER A 28 1.87 3.22 -8.05
C SER A 28 0.61 3.94 -7.56
N THR A 29 0.40 5.17 -8.00
CA THR A 29 -0.89 5.85 -7.82
C THR A 29 -1.92 5.14 -8.71
N ILE A 30 -2.68 4.21 -8.12
CA ILE A 30 -3.80 3.54 -8.79
C ILE A 30 -4.77 4.59 -9.39
N ALA A 31 -4.81 5.77 -8.77
CA ALA A 31 -5.69 6.85 -9.14
C ALA A 31 -5.39 7.47 -10.52
N ASP A 32 -4.23 7.22 -11.13
CA ASP A 32 -3.88 7.75 -12.46
C ASP A 32 -3.74 6.64 -13.53
N MET A 33 -4.13 5.40 -13.23
CA MET A 33 -4.12 4.31 -14.21
C MET A 33 -5.42 4.31 -15.05
N PRO A 34 -5.34 4.51 -16.38
CA PRO A 34 -6.49 4.31 -17.25
C PRO A 34 -6.92 2.84 -17.13
N MET A 35 -8.22 2.60 -16.91
CA MET A 35 -8.89 1.31 -16.64
C MET A 35 -8.92 0.76 -15.20
N VAL A 36 -7.96 1.05 -14.33
CA VAL A 36 -7.90 0.40 -13.00
C VAL A 36 -8.37 1.32 -11.87
N GLY A 37 -8.25 2.65 -12.03
CA GLY A 37 -8.51 3.61 -10.95
C GLY A 37 -9.86 4.32 -10.97
N THR A 38 -10.56 4.33 -12.10
CA THR A 38 -11.80 5.12 -12.28
C THR A 38 -12.95 4.21 -12.70
N PRO A 39 -13.98 4.00 -11.84
CA PRO A 39 -15.15 3.20 -12.23
C PRO A 39 -15.90 3.85 -13.39
N ALA A 40 -16.64 3.04 -14.16
CA ALA A 40 -17.50 3.53 -15.24
C ALA A 40 -18.52 4.52 -14.67
N GLY A 41 -18.37 5.81 -14.98
CA GLY A 41 -19.22 6.89 -14.46
C GLY A 41 -18.58 7.76 -13.38
N ALA A 42 -17.33 7.51 -12.98
CA ALA A 42 -16.59 8.49 -12.18
C ALA A 42 -16.44 9.81 -12.96
N PRO A 43 -16.76 10.97 -12.34
CA PRO A 43 -16.47 12.25 -12.95
C PRO A 43 -14.96 12.39 -13.19
N ALA A 44 -14.59 13.08 -14.27
CA ALA A 44 -13.19 13.36 -14.55
C ALA A 44 -12.57 14.09 -13.36
N ARG A 45 -11.39 13.63 -12.90
CA ARG A 45 -10.64 14.35 -11.87
C ARG A 45 -10.41 15.78 -12.38
N PRO A 46 -10.73 16.81 -11.58
CA PRO A 46 -10.40 18.19 -11.92
C PRO A 46 -8.90 18.30 -12.24
N ALA A 47 -8.56 18.93 -13.36
CA ALA A 47 -7.17 19.17 -13.74
C ALA A 47 -6.48 20.11 -12.74
N GLU A 48 -7.26 20.99 -12.13
CA GLU A 48 -6.80 21.92 -11.11
C GLU A 48 -6.99 21.34 -9.72
N VAL A 49 -5.95 21.45 -8.89
CA VAL A 49 -6.05 21.15 -7.45
C VAL A 49 -7.09 22.11 -6.87
N GLY A 50 -8.20 21.56 -6.37
CA GLY A 50 -9.27 22.36 -5.77
C GLY A 50 -8.69 23.29 -4.69
N THR A 51 -9.28 24.48 -4.54
CA THR A 51 -8.86 25.42 -3.50
C THR A 51 -8.94 24.73 -2.14
N TYR A 52 -7.81 24.63 -1.45
CA TYR A 52 -7.79 24.24 -0.04
C TYR A 52 -8.67 25.20 0.76
N LEU A 53 -9.27 24.69 1.84
CA LEU A 53 -9.82 25.55 2.88
C LEU A 53 -8.74 26.57 3.27
N PRO A 54 -9.07 27.84 3.54
CA PRO A 54 -8.06 28.86 3.85
C PRO A 54 -7.07 28.33 4.90
N VAL A 55 -5.79 28.29 4.53
CA VAL A 55 -4.73 27.56 5.28
C VAL A 55 -4.49 28.13 6.69
N HIS A 56 -5.10 29.29 7.00
CA HIS A 56 -5.01 29.97 8.29
C HIS A 56 -6.29 29.86 9.14
N ASP A 57 -7.36 29.27 8.60
CA ASP A 57 -8.56 29.00 9.38
C ASP A 57 -8.44 27.58 9.93
N LEU A 58 -8.23 27.49 11.25
CA LEU A 58 -8.35 26.21 11.93
C LEU A 58 -9.75 25.65 11.64
N PRO A 59 -9.87 24.39 11.20
CA PRO A 59 -11.16 23.72 11.15
C PRO A 59 -11.85 23.89 12.49
N THR A 60 -13.15 24.17 12.47
CA THR A 60 -13.95 24.24 13.70
C THR A 60 -13.68 23.01 14.55
N THR A 61 -13.57 23.20 15.87
CA THR A 61 -13.36 22.07 16.78
C THR A 61 -14.38 20.98 16.48
N ARG A 62 -13.91 19.75 16.29
CA ARG A 62 -14.82 18.62 16.08
C ARG A 62 -15.71 18.50 17.31
N GLU A 63 -17.00 18.70 17.13
CA GLU A 63 -17.96 18.44 18.19
C GLU A 63 -18.11 16.92 18.37
N GLY A 64 -17.96 16.45 19.61
CA GLY A 64 -18.12 15.05 19.98
C GLY A 64 -16.84 14.21 19.92
N ALA A 65 -16.81 13.16 20.74
CA ALA A 65 -15.76 12.16 20.70
C ALA A 65 -15.82 11.39 19.37
N ALA A 66 -14.68 11.24 18.69
CA ALA A 66 -14.61 10.53 17.41
C ALA A 66 -15.05 9.06 17.49
N MET A 67 -14.93 8.46 18.68
CA MET A 67 -15.29 7.08 18.98
C MET A 67 -15.52 6.90 20.48
N ALA A 68 -16.36 5.95 20.88
CA ALA A 68 -16.48 5.58 22.28
C ALA A 68 -15.17 4.95 22.79
N PRO A 69 -14.76 5.19 24.05
CA PRO A 69 -13.50 4.64 24.57
C PRO A 69 -13.40 3.11 24.50
N ALA A 70 -14.53 2.42 24.66
CA ALA A 70 -14.59 0.95 24.58
C ALA A 70 -14.28 0.44 23.17
N ASP A 71 -14.82 1.09 22.14
CA ASP A 71 -14.58 0.73 20.75
C ASP A 71 -13.12 1.01 20.36
N GLN A 72 -12.56 2.13 20.84
CA GLN A 72 -11.16 2.45 20.64
C GLN A 72 -10.22 1.40 21.27
N ALA A 73 -10.51 0.99 22.51
CA ALA A 73 -9.75 -0.04 23.20
C ALA A 73 -9.79 -1.39 22.46
N LYS A 74 -10.96 -1.76 21.94
CA LYS A 74 -11.14 -2.96 21.14
C LYS A 74 -10.30 -2.92 19.86
N MET A 75 -10.39 -1.85 19.08
CA MET A 75 -9.59 -1.70 17.86
C MET A 75 -8.08 -1.75 18.15
N GLN A 76 -7.63 -1.12 19.24
CA GLN A 76 -6.22 -1.14 19.61
C GLN A 76 -5.75 -2.56 19.92
N ALA A 77 -6.54 -3.35 20.66
CA ALA A 77 -6.21 -4.74 20.96
C ALA A 77 -6.14 -5.60 19.67
N GLU A 78 -7.11 -5.44 18.77
CA GLU A 78 -7.15 -6.16 17.49
C GLU A 78 -5.96 -5.81 16.60
N LEU A 79 -5.60 -4.52 16.52
CA LEU A 79 -4.47 -4.05 15.73
C LEU A 79 -3.12 -4.53 16.29
N THR A 80 -2.97 -4.60 17.61
CA THR A 80 -1.77 -5.19 18.24
C THR A 80 -1.66 -6.66 17.90
N ALA A 81 -2.73 -7.43 18.10
CA ALA A 81 -2.75 -8.86 17.79
C ALA A 81 -2.46 -9.14 16.31
N ALA A 82 -2.93 -8.30 15.39
CA ALA A 82 -2.63 -8.42 13.98
C ALA A 82 -1.14 -8.17 13.67
N ARG A 83 -0.53 -7.15 14.29
CA ARG A 83 0.90 -6.86 14.13
C ARG A 83 1.78 -7.99 14.66
N ASP A 84 1.42 -8.58 15.79
CA ASP A 84 2.16 -9.72 16.35
C ASP A 84 2.15 -10.93 15.41
N ARG A 85 1.03 -11.19 14.73
CA ARG A 85 0.95 -12.23 13.69
C ARG A 85 1.80 -11.92 12.47
N GLN A 86 1.86 -10.65 12.05
CA GLN A 86 2.69 -10.21 10.92
C GLN A 86 4.19 -10.31 11.24
N ALA A 87 4.60 -10.07 12.50
CA ALA A 87 6.00 -10.16 12.93
C ALA A 87 6.60 -11.57 12.76
N VAL A 88 5.76 -12.62 12.81
CA VAL A 88 6.18 -14.02 12.62
C VAL A 88 6.45 -14.35 11.14
N VAL A 89 5.99 -13.53 10.19
CA VAL A 89 6.09 -13.79 8.74
C VAL A 89 7.36 -13.17 8.11
N LEU A 90 8.13 -12.36 8.85
CA LEU A 90 9.42 -11.84 8.36
C LEU A 90 10.51 -12.92 8.56
N PRO A 91 11.15 -13.43 7.48
CA PRO A 91 12.25 -14.38 7.64
C PRO A 91 13.41 -13.71 8.40
N ALA A 92 13.96 -14.42 9.38
CA ALA A 92 15.09 -13.97 10.17
C ALA A 92 16.26 -13.55 9.27
N LYS A 93 16.85 -12.38 9.56
CA LYS A 93 18.04 -11.87 8.89
C LYS A 93 19.15 -12.93 8.97
N PRO A 94 19.75 -13.37 7.83
CA PRO A 94 20.87 -14.31 7.88
C PRO A 94 22.07 -13.68 8.60
N PRO A 95 22.87 -14.48 9.33
CA PRO A 95 23.98 -13.96 10.13
C PRO A 95 25.00 -13.25 9.25
N ALA A 96 25.47 -12.09 9.72
CA ALA A 96 26.58 -11.39 9.08
C ALA A 96 27.85 -12.25 9.16
N LYS A 97 28.56 -12.35 8.04
CA LYS A 97 29.87 -12.99 7.94
C LYS A 97 30.90 -12.28 8.80
#